data_AF-A0A1H3C0H1-F1
#
_entry.id   AF-A0A1H3C0H1-F1
#
_cell.length_a   1.000
_cell.length_b   1.000
_cell.length_c   1.000
_cell.angle_alpha   90.00
_cell.angle_beta   90.00
_cell.angle_gamma   90.00
#
_symmetry.space_group_name_H-M   'P 1'
#
loop_
_entity.id
_entity.type
_entity.pdbx_description
1 polymer ?
#
loop_
_entity_poly.entity_id
_entity_poly.type
_entity_poly.pdbx_seq_one_letter_code
_entity_poly.pdbx_strand_id
1 'polypeptide(L)'
;MTSDKSTPFVAHELFATSEPLVNLWLKHCMDPATPVLKLQLAWLESVSDAVRFEADFLTACADSSGKLVNCMMNPTTYRDPEQLGECYQQAWQQVTEAGVTQMSHATELSREFRERLWEEI
;
A
#
# COMPACT_ATOMS: atom_id res chain seq x y z
N MET A 1 -46.18 -46.60 -2.66
CA MET A 1 -46.63 -45.20 -2.53
C MET A 1 -46.76 -44.88 -1.06
N THR A 2 -45.78 -44.23 -0.45
CA THR A 2 -45.99 -43.45 0.79
C THR A 2 -45.11 -42.22 0.67
N SER A 3 -45.77 -41.16 0.21
CA SER A 3 -45.25 -39.79 0.16
C SER A 3 -45.03 -39.32 1.60
N ASP A 4 -43.80 -39.40 2.10
CA ASP A 4 -43.45 -38.79 3.38
C ASP A 4 -43.28 -37.29 3.19
N LYS A 5 -44.39 -36.57 3.32
CA LYS A 5 -44.48 -35.12 3.23
C LYS A 5 -44.13 -34.56 4.61
N SER A 6 -42.89 -34.75 5.05
CA SER A 6 -42.35 -34.18 6.29
C SER A 6 -42.15 -32.67 6.13
N THR A 7 -43.27 -31.96 6.33
CA THR A 7 -43.41 -30.69 7.07
C THR A 7 -42.34 -29.59 6.89
N PRO A 8 -42.63 -28.55 6.07
CA PRO A 8 -41.95 -27.24 6.17
C PRO A 8 -42.08 -26.58 7.55
N PHE A 9 -43.03 -27.03 8.38
CA PHE A 9 -43.33 -26.50 9.72
C PHE A 9 -42.21 -26.74 10.75
N VAL A 10 -41.59 -27.93 10.75
CA VAL A 10 -40.56 -28.30 11.74
C VAL A 10 -39.25 -27.53 11.48
N ALA A 11 -38.90 -27.33 10.21
CA ALA A 11 -37.77 -26.48 9.85
C ALA A 11 -38.01 -25.04 10.32
N HIS A 12 -39.20 -24.49 10.10
CA HIS A 12 -39.54 -23.10 10.45
C HIS A 12 -39.56 -22.84 11.97
N GLU A 13 -40.04 -23.79 12.79
CA GLU A 13 -39.99 -23.70 14.26
C GLU A 13 -38.57 -23.83 14.82
N LEU A 14 -37.74 -24.72 14.25
CA LEU A 14 -36.32 -24.84 14.61
C LEU A 14 -35.53 -23.58 14.24
N PHE A 15 -35.84 -22.95 13.11
CA PHE A 15 -35.26 -21.65 12.73
C PHE A 15 -35.74 -20.52 13.66
N ALA A 16 -37.02 -20.48 14.03
CA ALA A 16 -37.55 -19.47 14.94
C ALA A 16 -37.00 -19.61 16.38
N THR A 17 -36.81 -20.84 16.86
CA THR A 17 -36.22 -21.09 18.21
C THR A 17 -34.71 -20.89 18.25
N SER A 18 -34.01 -21.07 17.12
CA SER A 18 -32.59 -20.76 17.01
C SER A 18 -32.29 -19.30 16.66
N GLU A 19 -33.30 -18.51 16.30
CA GLU A 19 -33.19 -17.06 16.00
C GLU A 19 -32.33 -16.27 17.00
N PRO A 20 -32.47 -16.40 18.34
CA PRO A 20 -31.60 -15.68 19.28
C PRO A 20 -30.14 -16.16 19.21
N LEU A 21 -29.89 -17.43 18.93
CA LEU A 21 -28.56 -18.02 18.83
C LEU A 21 -27.89 -17.64 17.50
N VAL A 22 -28.66 -17.60 16.41
CA VAL A 22 -28.24 -17.09 15.10
C VAL A 22 -27.93 -15.60 15.19
N ASN A 23 -28.76 -14.80 15.87
CA ASN A 23 -28.51 -13.38 16.08
C ASN A 23 -27.29 -13.13 16.97
N LEU A 24 -27.07 -13.94 18.01
CA LEU A 24 -25.88 -13.86 18.85
C LEU A 24 -24.62 -14.20 18.06
N TRP A 25 -24.68 -15.25 17.23
CA TRP A 25 -23.58 -15.66 16.35
C TRP A 25 -23.28 -14.58 15.30
N LEU A 26 -24.31 -14.03 14.65
CA LEU A 26 -24.18 -12.95 13.68
C LEU A 26 -23.57 -11.69 14.33
N LYS A 27 -24.06 -11.32 15.52
CA LYS A 27 -23.50 -10.21 16.31
C LYS A 27 -22.03 -10.45 16.63
N HIS A 28 -21.67 -11.67 17.06
CA HIS A 28 -20.29 -12.03 17.37
C HIS A 28 -19.39 -12.11 16.14
N CYS A 29 -19.94 -12.43 14.96
CA CYS A 29 -19.21 -12.38 13.68
C CYS A 29 -19.04 -10.95 13.15
N MET A 30 -20.00 -10.06 13.41
CA MET A 30 -19.95 -8.66 13.00
C MET A 30 -19.14 -7.78 13.95
N ASP A 31 -19.06 -8.13 15.23
CA ASP A 31 -18.24 -7.43 16.25
C ASP A 31 -16.75 -7.28 15.82
N PRO A 32 -16.05 -8.34 15.37
CA PRO A 32 -14.67 -8.25 14.93
C PRO A 32 -14.52 -7.69 13.50
N ALA A 33 -15.61 -7.59 12.72
CA ALA A 33 -15.52 -7.06 11.36
C ALA A 33 -15.07 -5.60 11.36
N THR A 34 -15.50 -4.81 12.36
CA THR A 34 -15.15 -3.40 12.48
C THR A 34 -13.65 -3.16 12.67
N PRO A 35 -12.96 -3.76 13.67
CA PRO A 35 -11.51 -3.57 13.81
C PRO A 35 -10.72 -4.15 12.63
N VAL A 36 -11.17 -5.26 12.02
CA VAL A 36 -10.51 -5.83 10.83
C VAL A 36 -10.62 -4.89 9.63
N LEU A 37 -11.77 -4.27 9.40
CA LEU A 37 -11.95 -3.28 8.34
C LEU A 37 -11.07 -2.05 8.55
N LYS A 38 -10.97 -1.55 9.78
CA LYS A 38 -10.10 -0.41 10.11
C LYS A 38 -8.63 -0.74 9.92
N LEU A 39 -8.20 -1.94 10.32
CA LEU A 39 -6.86 -2.46 10.07
C LEU A 39 -6.56 -2.53 8.56
N GLN A 40 -7.49 -3.06 7.77
CA GLN A 40 -7.32 -3.11 6.31
C GLN A 40 -7.23 -1.72 5.70
N LEU A 41 -8.02 -0.76 6.19
CA LEU A 41 -7.97 0.62 5.75
C LEU A 41 -6.60 1.26 6.07
N ALA A 42 -6.14 1.15 7.31
CA ALA A 42 -4.84 1.68 7.73
C ALA A 42 -3.67 1.08 6.92
N TRP A 43 -3.77 -0.21 6.59
CA TRP A 43 -2.79 -0.86 5.71
C TRP A 43 -2.83 -0.31 4.28
N LEU A 44 -4.02 -0.15 3.69
CA LEU A 44 -4.16 0.40 2.33
C LEU A 44 -3.66 1.85 2.24
N GLU A 45 -3.93 2.66 3.25
CA GLU A 45 -3.43 4.03 3.34
C GLU A 45 -1.90 4.06 3.38
N SER A 46 -1.29 3.22 4.22
CA SER A 46 0.18 3.09 4.31
C SER A 46 0.80 2.63 2.98
N VAL A 47 0.18 1.66 2.30
CA VAL A 47 0.63 1.23 0.97
C VAL A 47 0.50 2.35 -0.05
N SER A 48 -0.61 3.11 -0.02
CA SER A 48 -0.79 4.23 -0.95
C SER A 48 0.25 5.33 -0.75
N ASP A 49 0.61 5.63 0.51
CA ASP A 49 1.63 6.62 0.84
C ASP A 49 3.02 6.14 0.38
N ALA A 50 3.34 4.85 0.57
CA ALA A 50 4.58 4.25 0.05
C ALA A 50 4.69 4.35 -1.47
N VAL A 51 3.63 4.00 -2.20
CA VAL A 51 3.60 4.01 -3.67
C VAL A 51 3.78 5.42 -4.23
N ARG A 52 3.13 6.43 -3.65
CA ARG A 52 3.30 7.83 -4.09
C ARG A 52 4.76 8.26 -3.99
N PHE A 53 5.37 7.91 -2.88
CA PHE A 53 6.73 8.30 -2.61
C PHE A 53 7.77 7.53 -3.46
N GLU A 54 7.52 6.25 -3.75
CA GLU A 54 8.32 5.51 -4.75
C GLU A 54 8.18 6.11 -6.14
N ALA A 55 6.99 6.59 -6.53
CA ALA A 55 6.78 7.26 -7.81
C ALA A 55 7.58 8.57 -7.92
N ASP A 56 7.67 9.35 -6.83
CA ASP A 56 8.49 10.57 -6.78
C ASP A 56 9.99 10.25 -6.97
N PHE A 57 10.49 9.21 -6.30
CA PHE A 57 11.88 8.75 -6.48
C PHE A 57 12.16 8.28 -7.91
N LEU A 58 11.25 7.50 -8.50
CA LEU A 58 11.38 7.04 -9.89
C LEU A 58 11.36 8.21 -10.88
N THR A 59 10.55 9.23 -10.61
CA THR A 59 10.52 10.46 -11.41
C THR A 59 11.86 11.18 -11.36
N ALA A 60 12.46 11.34 -10.18
CA ALA A 60 13.78 11.93 -10.03
C ALA A 60 14.87 11.12 -10.78
N CYS A 61 14.77 9.79 -10.78
CA CYS A 61 15.68 8.92 -11.54
C CYS A 61 15.52 9.08 -13.05
N ALA A 62 14.28 9.15 -13.53
CA ALA A 62 13.97 9.37 -14.95
C ALA A 62 14.48 10.73 -15.43
N ASP A 63 14.26 11.78 -14.66
CA ASP A 63 14.74 13.14 -14.96
C ASP A 63 16.27 13.20 -15.00
N SER A 64 16.94 12.60 -14.01
CA SER A 64 18.40 12.52 -13.98
C SER A 64 18.97 11.75 -15.17
N SER A 65 18.35 10.61 -15.51
CA SER A 65 18.71 9.82 -16.69
C SER A 65 18.52 10.62 -17.99
N GLY A 66 17.42 11.38 -18.10
CA GLY A 66 17.16 12.27 -19.23
C GLY A 66 18.23 13.35 -19.39
N LYS A 67 18.65 13.97 -18.28
CA LYS A 67 19.77 14.95 -18.28
C LYS A 67 21.09 14.32 -18.73
N LEU A 68 21.40 13.12 -18.22
CA LEU A 68 22.61 12.39 -18.61
C LEU A 68 22.62 12.04 -20.10
N VAL A 69 21.49 11.55 -20.63
CA VAL A 69 21.34 11.27 -22.07
C VAL A 69 21.53 12.55 -22.89
N ASN A 70 20.97 13.67 -22.46
CA ASN A 70 21.13 14.96 -23.15
C ASN A 70 22.61 15.40 -23.19
N CYS A 71 23.36 15.23 -22.10
CA CYS A 71 24.79 15.50 -22.06
C CYS A 71 25.59 14.61 -23.02
N MET A 72 25.24 13.31 -23.11
CA MET A 72 25.89 12.38 -24.04
C MET A 72 25.55 12.67 -25.51
N MET A 73 24.34 13.16 -25.79
CA MET A 73 23.91 13.53 -27.15
C MET A 73 24.44 14.89 -27.59
N ASN A 74 24.84 15.76 -26.66
CA ASN A 74 25.40 17.06 -26.98
C ASN A 74 26.88 16.94 -27.46
N PRO A 75 27.21 17.26 -28.72
CA PRO A 75 28.56 17.09 -29.26
C PRO A 75 29.63 17.93 -28.56
N THR A 76 29.25 19.05 -27.94
CA THR A 76 30.20 19.91 -27.20
C THR A 76 30.56 19.28 -25.87
N THR A 77 29.56 18.82 -25.13
CA THR A 77 29.74 18.20 -23.81
C THR A 77 30.35 16.81 -23.93
N TYR A 78 30.00 16.04 -24.96
CA TYR A 78 30.58 14.72 -25.20
C TYR A 78 32.08 14.74 -25.54
N ARG A 79 32.54 15.80 -26.23
CA ARG A 79 33.95 15.96 -26.59
C ARG A 79 34.82 16.52 -25.46
N ASP A 80 34.18 17.04 -24.41
CA ASP A 80 34.86 17.58 -23.24
C ASP A 80 34.71 16.60 -22.05
N PRO A 81 35.76 15.84 -21.72
CA PRO A 81 35.69 14.84 -20.65
C PRO A 81 35.46 15.46 -19.27
N GLU A 82 35.83 16.72 -19.04
CA GLU A 82 35.58 17.41 -17.78
C GLU A 82 34.09 17.72 -17.63
N GLN A 83 33.47 18.33 -18.64
CA GLN A 83 32.03 18.61 -18.66
C GLN A 83 31.18 17.34 -18.63
N LEU A 84 31.62 16.27 -19.30
CA LEU A 84 30.93 14.98 -19.26
C LEU A 84 30.99 14.36 -17.85
N GLY A 85 32.15 14.45 -17.19
CA GLY A 85 32.34 14.01 -15.81
C GLY A 85 31.47 14.79 -14.83
N GLU A 86 31.39 16.12 -14.98
CA GLU A 86 30.50 16.97 -14.18
C GLU A 86 29.03 16.59 -14.38
N CYS A 87 28.59 16.37 -15.62
CA CYS A 87 27.20 15.98 -15.87
C CYS A 87 26.86 14.62 -15.26
N TYR A 88 27.77 13.64 -15.34
CA TYR A 88 27.60 12.35 -14.67
C TYR A 88 27.52 12.52 -13.15
N GLN A 89 28.43 13.29 -12.57
CA GLN A 89 28.46 13.53 -11.12
C GLN A 89 27.18 14.20 -10.64
N GLN A 90 26.67 15.20 -11.37
CA GLN A 90 25.40 15.87 -11.04
C GLN A 90 24.20 14.94 -11.16
N ALA A 91 24.14 14.12 -12.21
CA ALA A 91 23.08 13.13 -12.40
C ALA A 91 23.09 12.10 -11.26
N TRP A 92 24.27 11.60 -10.91
CA TRP A 92 24.44 10.63 -9.83
C TRP A 92 24.12 11.21 -8.45
N GLN A 93 24.53 12.46 -8.21
CA GLN A 93 24.22 13.16 -6.97
C GLN A 93 22.71 13.33 -6.78
N GLN A 94 21.97 13.73 -7.83
CA GLN A 94 20.51 13.84 -7.77
C GLN A 94 19.83 12.51 -7.42
N VAL A 95 20.26 11.40 -8.04
CA VAL A 95 19.72 10.07 -7.73
C VAL A 95 20.06 9.65 -6.30
N THR A 96 21.28 9.91 -5.86
CA THR A 96 21.73 9.55 -4.51
C THR A 96 20.98 10.34 -3.44
N GLU A 97 20.82 11.65 -3.62
CA GLU A 97 20.05 12.50 -2.73
C GLU A 97 18.59 12.03 -2.66
N ALA A 98 17.95 11.79 -3.81
CA ALA A 98 16.60 11.25 -3.87
C ALA A 98 16.50 9.87 -3.18
N GLY A 99 17.51 9.01 -3.31
CA GLY A 99 17.55 7.68 -2.68
C GLY A 99 17.74 7.73 -1.16
N VAL A 100 18.56 8.67 -0.66
CA VAL A 100 18.72 8.89 0.78
C VAL A 100 17.41 9.41 1.39
N THR A 101 16.78 10.39 0.74
CA THR A 101 15.43 10.84 1.12
C THR A 101 14.46 9.67 1.10
N GLN A 102 14.57 8.80 0.08
CA GLN A 102 13.70 7.65 -0.06
C GLN A 102 13.78 6.70 1.13
N MET A 103 15.01 6.35 1.51
CA MET A 103 15.26 5.43 2.60
C MET A 103 14.85 6.01 3.95
N SER A 104 15.04 7.31 4.17
CA SER A 104 14.58 8.01 5.39
C SER A 104 13.06 7.90 5.54
N HIS A 105 12.32 8.24 4.50
CA HIS A 105 10.85 8.20 4.54
C HIS A 105 10.31 6.77 4.69
N ALA A 106 10.94 5.77 4.07
CA ALA A 106 10.56 4.36 4.26
C ALA A 106 10.65 3.93 5.74
N THR A 107 11.67 4.41 6.46
CA THR A 107 11.79 4.15 7.91
C THR A 107 10.73 4.88 8.73
N GLU A 108 10.36 6.10 8.35
CA GLU A 108 9.30 6.88 9.00
C GLU A 108 7.92 6.26 8.78
N LEU A 109 7.57 5.86 7.55
CA LEU A 109 6.30 5.20 7.22
C LEU A 109 6.09 3.93 8.06
N SER A 110 7.17 3.16 8.27
CA SER A 110 7.11 1.95 9.11
C SER A 110 6.82 2.26 10.58
N ARG A 111 7.26 3.43 11.08
CA ARG A 111 6.98 3.90 12.44
C ARG A 111 5.53 4.38 12.53
N GLU A 112 5.10 5.24 11.60
CA GLU A 112 3.73 5.76 11.56
C GLU A 112 2.69 4.65 11.45
N PHE A 113 2.92 3.64 10.61
CA PHE A 113 2.01 2.51 10.49
C PHE A 113 1.84 1.77 11.82
N ARG A 114 2.94 1.55 12.57
CA ARG A 114 2.90 0.91 13.88
C ARG A 114 2.18 1.77 14.92
N GLU A 115 2.33 3.08 14.85
CA GLU A 115 1.62 4.02 15.72
C GLU A 115 0.11 4.00 15.43
N ARG A 116 -0.30 4.12 14.16
CA ARG A 116 -1.72 4.03 13.75
C ARG A 116 -2.35 2.69 14.14
N LEU A 117 -1.59 1.59 14.06
CA LEU A 117 -2.03 0.28 14.53
C LEU A 117 -2.29 0.24 16.04
N TRP A 118 -1.45 0.92 16.82
CA TRP A 118 -1.56 0.98 18.28
C TRP A 118 -2.65 1.91 18.80
N GLU A 119 -3.06 2.90 18.02
CA GLU A 119 -4.20 3.75 18.36
C GLU A 119 -5.55 3.06 18.11
N GLU A 120 -5.59 2.03 17.26
CA GLU A 120 -6.81 1.35 16.83
C GLU A 120 -7.08 0.00 17.54
N ILE A 121 -6.09 -0.52 18.29
CA ILE A 121 -6.20 -1.74 19.12
C ILE A 121 -6.56 -1.38 20.56
#